data_AF-A0A1X7V4Z1-F1
#
_entry.id   AF-A0A1X7V4Z1-F1
#
_cell.length_a   1.000
_cell.length_b   1.000
_cell.length_c   1.000
_cell.angle_alpha   90.00
_cell.angle_beta   90.00
_cell.angle_gamma   90.00
#
_symmetry.space_group_name_H-M   'P 1'
#
loop_
_entity.id
_entity.type
_entity.pdbx_description
1 polymer ?
#
loop_
_entity_poly.entity_id
_entity_poly.type
_entity_poly.pdbx_seq_one_letter_code
_entity_poly.pdbx_strand_id
1 'polypeptide(L)'
;MAAEEVMSAISEVACSVNLVMKEKPLGALATFISGQDDFVSLPTGYGKSLMFPLLPPVFDIIKGKKESIVVYVSPLTSLMMDQ
;
A
#
# COMPACT_ATOMS: atom_id res chain seq x y z
N MET A 1 7.58 10.94 -11.07
CA MET A 1 8.32 9.91 -10.31
C MET A 1 8.58 8.77 -11.26
N ALA A 2 9.79 8.21 -11.28
CA ALA A 2 10.05 7.05 -12.12
C ALA A 2 9.31 5.85 -11.53
N ALA A 3 8.56 5.12 -12.34
CA ALA A 3 7.83 3.92 -11.89
C ALA A 3 8.78 2.91 -11.22
N GLU A 4 10.04 2.88 -11.63
CA GLU A 4 11.10 2.04 -11.08
C GLU A 4 11.45 2.35 -9.62
N GLU A 5 11.51 3.63 -9.23
CA GLU A 5 11.79 4.06 -7.85
C GLU A 5 10.68 3.60 -6.90
N VAL A 6 9.42 3.74 -7.33
CA VAL A 6 8.24 3.33 -6.56
C VAL A 6 8.26 1.82 -6.33
N MET A 7 8.54 1.04 -7.37
CA MET A 7 8.60 -0.41 -7.31
C MET A 7 9.73 -0.90 -6.39
N SER A 8 10.88 -0.25 -6.43
CA SER A 8 12.00 -0.54 -5.53
C SER A 8 11.62 -0.30 -4.07
N ALA A 9 11.01 0.85 -3.76
CA ALA A 9 10.59 1.20 -2.40
C ALA A 9 9.53 0.21 -1.87
N ILE A 10 8.56 -0.19 -2.71
CA ILE A 10 7.55 -1.19 -2.34
C ILE A 10 8.21 -2.53 -2.01
N SER A 11 9.16 -2.97 -2.83
CA SER A 11 9.88 -4.24 -2.63
C SER A 11 10.70 -4.25 -1.34
N GLU A 12 11.41 -3.15 -1.05
CA GLU A 12 12.20 -2.98 0.17
C GLU A 12 11.32 -3.10 1.41
N VAL A 13 10.20 -2.35 1.45
CA VAL A 13 9.28 -2.40 2.59
C VAL A 13 8.61 -3.77 2.67
N ALA A 14 8.13 -4.34 1.57
CA ALA A 14 7.48 -5.65 1.56
C ALA A 14 8.40 -6.76 2.09
N CYS A 15 9.69 -6.69 1.77
CA CYS A 15 10.71 -7.59 2.31
C CYS A 15 10.87 -7.43 3.83
N SER A 16 10.90 -6.19 4.33
CA SER A 16 11.04 -5.90 5.77
C SER A 16 9.88 -6.47 6.62
N VAL A 17 8.68 -6.57 6.04
CA VAL A 17 7.49 -7.12 6.71
C VAL A 17 7.15 -8.55 6.26
N ASN A 18 8.02 -9.18 5.46
CA ASN A 18 7.87 -10.54 4.95
C ASN A 18 6.50 -10.78 4.26
N LEU A 19 6.05 -9.80 3.47
CA LEU A 19 4.77 -9.87 2.74
C LEU A 19 4.98 -10.23 1.27
N VAL A 20 4.18 -11.19 0.79
CA VAL A 20 4.12 -11.55 -0.64
C VAL A 20 2.85 -10.95 -1.25
N MET A 21 3.04 -10.00 -2.16
CA MET A 21 1.97 -9.31 -2.87
C MET A 21 1.72 -9.93 -4.24
N LYS A 22 0.45 -9.93 -4.67
CA LYS A 22 0.08 -10.22 -6.06
C LYS A 22 0.27 -8.96 -6.93
N GLU A 23 0.41 -9.15 -8.24
CA GLU A 23 0.69 -8.06 -9.20
C GLU A 23 -0.36 -6.94 -9.21
N LYS A 24 -1.65 -7.26 -9.08
CA LYS A 24 -2.73 -6.26 -9.15
C LYS A 24 -2.74 -5.25 -7.98
N PRO A 25 -2.69 -5.67 -6.70
CA PRO A 25 -2.50 -4.78 -5.55
C PRO A 25 -1.26 -3.90 -5.69
N LEU A 26 -0.18 -4.46 -6.23
CA LEU A 26 1.08 -3.75 -6.38
C LEU A 26 0.98 -2.62 -7.41
N GLY A 27 0.31 -2.86 -8.54
CA GLY A 27 0.03 -1.82 -9.54
C GLY A 27 -0.86 -0.70 -8.99
N ALA A 28 -1.86 -1.04 -8.17
CA ALA A 28 -2.68 -0.05 -7.48
C ALA A 28 -1.85 0.78 -6.50
N LEU A 29 -1.03 0.13 -5.66
CA LEU A 29 -0.16 0.86 -4.72
C LEU A 29 0.74 1.87 -5.44
N ALA A 30 1.35 1.45 -6.56
CA ALA A 30 2.24 2.29 -7.35
C ALA A 30 1.53 3.51 -7.96
N THR A 31 0.28 3.33 -8.40
CA THR A 31 -0.53 4.40 -8.99
C THR A 31 -0.93 5.41 -7.91
N PHE A 32 -1.39 4.94 -6.75
CA PHE A 32 -1.71 5.76 -5.59
C PHE A 32 -0.52 6.59 -5.10
N ILE A 33 0.64 5.95 -4.92
CA ILE A 33 1.88 6.60 -4.48
C ILE A 33 2.35 7.70 -5.46
N SER A 34 2.04 7.53 -6.74
CA SER A 34 2.34 8.54 -7.77
C SER A 34 1.45 9.79 -7.66
N GLY A 35 0.52 9.82 -6.70
CA GLY A 35 -0.35 10.96 -6.40
C GLY A 35 -1.69 10.92 -7.13
N GLN A 36 -2.11 9.74 -7.60
CA GLN A 36 -3.41 9.53 -8.23
C GLN A 36 -4.39 8.88 -7.25
N ASP A 37 -5.69 9.15 -7.42
CA ASP A 37 -6.74 8.46 -6.68
C ASP A 37 -7.14 7.18 -7.41
N ASP A 38 -7.13 6.05 -6.71
CA ASP A 38 -7.41 4.74 -7.29
C ASP A 38 -8.74 4.15 -6.83
N PHE A 39 -9.49 3.60 -7.80
CA PHE A 39 -10.62 2.73 -7.52
C PHE A 39 -10.27 1.27 -7.78
N VAL A 40 -10.03 0.51 -6.71
CA VAL A 40 -9.55 -0.88 -6.79
C VAL A 40 -10.68 -1.88 -6.55
N SER A 41 -11.19 -2.47 -7.62
CA SER A 41 -12.17 -3.56 -7.56
C SER A 41 -11.49 -4.93 -7.75
N LEU A 42 -11.13 -5.58 -6.65
CA LEU A 42 -10.58 -6.93 -6.64
C LEU A 42 -11.49 -7.86 -5.81
N PRO A 43 -11.54 -9.17 -6.08
CA PRO A 43 -12.35 -10.11 -5.30
C PRO A 43 -11.89 -10.21 -3.83
N THR A 44 -12.77 -10.69 -2.94
CA THR A 44 -12.42 -11.00 -1.55
C THR A 44 -11.31 -12.06 -1.50
N GLY A 45 -10.50 -12.04 -0.43
CA GLY A 45 -9.34 -12.94 -0.31
C GLY A 45 -8.16 -12.65 -1.24
N TYR A 46 -8.22 -11.61 -2.09
CA TYR A 46 -7.11 -11.24 -2.97
C TYR A 46 -5.92 -10.57 -2.24
N GLY A 47 -6.09 -10.21 -0.96
CA GLY A 47 -5.05 -9.55 -0.16
C GLY A 47 -5.04 -8.03 -0.28
N LYS A 48 -6.18 -7.40 -0.59
CA LYS A 48 -6.29 -5.93 -0.69
C LYS A 48 -5.81 -5.21 0.58
N SER A 49 -6.12 -5.76 1.76
CA SER A 49 -5.72 -5.18 3.05
C SER A 49 -4.21 -5.06 3.24
N LEU A 50 -3.41 -5.92 2.60
CA LEU A 50 -1.95 -5.90 2.71
C LEU A 50 -1.34 -4.60 2.16
N MET A 51 -2.11 -3.84 1.38
CA MET A 51 -1.68 -2.55 0.83
C MET A 51 -1.54 -1.47 1.90
N PHE A 52 -2.46 -1.41 2.87
CA PHE A 52 -2.54 -0.27 3.78
C PHE A 52 -1.34 -0.14 4.73
N PRO A 53 -0.81 -1.22 5.33
CA PRO A 53 0.38 -1.14 6.18
C PRO A 53 1.65 -0.73 5.42
N LEU A 54 1.74 -0.99 4.11
CA LEU A 54 2.89 -0.60 3.30
C LEU A 54 2.87 0.88 2.92
N LEU A 55 1.70 1.54 2.91
CA LEU A 55 1.58 2.92 2.42
C LEU A 55 2.45 3.91 3.20
N PRO A 56 2.41 3.98 4.54
CA PRO A 56 3.22 4.94 5.28
C PRO A 56 4.74 4.83 5.05
N PRO A 57 5.38 3.67 5.24
CA PRO A 57 6.83 3.55 5.06
C PRO A 57 7.26 3.78 3.61
N VAL A 58 6.47 3.31 2.63
CA VAL A 58 6.79 3.56 1.21
C VAL A 58 6.66 5.05 0.87
N PHE A 59 5.65 5.73 1.42
CA PHE A 59 5.48 7.17 1.21
C PHE A 59 6.60 7.97 1.88
N ASP A 60 7.05 7.56 3.06
CA ASP A 60 8.20 8.16 3.77
C ASP A 60 9.49 8.08 2.94
N ILE A 61 9.79 6.89 2.38
CA ILE A 61 10.96 6.68 1.50
C ILE A 61 10.88 7.61 0.29
N ILE A 62 9.73 7.64 -0.38
CA ILE A 62 9.56 8.33 -1.67
C ILE A 62 9.53 9.85 -1.50
N LYS A 63 8.91 10.35 -0.42
CA LYS A 63 8.81 11.80 -0.18
C LYS A 63 9.96 12.34 0.67
N GLY A 64 10.87 11.49 1.14
CA GLY A 64 11.92 11.86 2.08
C GLY A 64 11.35 12.43 3.39
N LYS A 65 10.19 11.92 3.81
CA LYS A 65 9.49 12.32 5.04
C LYS A 65 9.63 11.23 6.09
N LYS A 66 9.20 11.54 7.31
CA LYS A 66 9.06 10.58 8.39
C LYS A 66 7.65 10.68 8.96
N GLU A 67 7.16 9.56 9.48
CA GLU A 67 5.91 9.49 10.24
C GLU A 67 4.66 9.77 9.40
N SER A 68 4.65 9.28 8.16
CA SER A 68 3.42 9.23 7.38
C SER A 68 2.33 8.43 8.11
N ILE A 69 1.08 8.81 7.91
CA ILE A 69 -0.09 8.15 8.54
C ILE A 69 -1.05 7.73 7.43
N VAL A 70 -1.60 6.53 7.56
CA VAL A 70 -2.71 6.04 6.73
C VAL A 70 -4.01 6.09 7.54
N VAL A 71 -5.06 6.66 6.96
CA VAL A 71 -6.40 6.66 7.57
C VAL A 71 -7.21 5.58 6.87
N TYR A 72 -7.47 4.48 7.58
CA TYR A 72 -8.29 3.38 7.08
C TYR A 72 -9.74 3.54 7.54
N VAL A 73 -10.67 3.54 6.58
CA VAL A 73 -12.11 3.64 6.84
C VAL A 73 -12.81 2.40 6.27
N SER A 74 -13.55 1.71 7.13
CA SER A 74 -14.35 0.54 6.78
C SER A 74 -15.75 0.67 7.39
N PRO A 75 -16.82 0.21 6.71
CA PRO A 75 -18.17 0.28 7.26
C PRO A 75 -18.40 -0.64 8.46
N LEU A 76 -17.52 -1.63 8.69
CA LEU A 76 -17.65 -2.60 9.78
C LEU A 76 -16.53 -2.42 10.79
N THR A 77 -16.89 -2.20 12.05
CA THR A 77 -15.93 -2.10 13.16
C THR A 77 -15.11 -3.39 13.33
N SER A 78 -15.70 -4.56 13.06
CA SER A 78 -14.97 -5.84 13.08
C SER A 78 -13.80 -5.85 12.11
N LEU A 79 -13.99 -5.31 10.90
CA LEU A 79 -12.90 -5.19 9.93
C LEU A 79 -11.82 -4.20 10.36
N MET A 80 -12.19 -3.13 11.07
CA MET A 80 -11.23 -2.16 11.62
C MET A 80 -10.36 -2.77 12.71
N MET A 81 -10.92 -3.65 13.54
CA MET A 81 -10.16 -4.32 14.62
C MET A 81 -9.18 -5.37 14.09
N ASP A 82 -9.49 -5.97 12.94
CA ASP A 82 -8.66 -6.99 12.29
C ASP A 82 -7.57 -6.43 11.36
N GLN A 83 -7.53 -5.11 11.12
CA GLN A 83 -6.51 -4.47 10.25
C GLN A 83 -5.17 -4.25 10.95
#